data_AF-A0A957TMQ0-F1
#
_entry.id   AF-A0A957TMQ0-F1
#
_cell.length_a   1.000
_cell.length_b   1.000
_cell.length_c   1.000
_cell.angle_alpha   90.00
_cell.angle_beta   90.00
_cell.angle_gamma   90.00
#
_symmetry.space_group_name_H-M   'P 1'
#
loop_
_entity.id
_entity.type
_entity.pdbx_description
1 polymer ?
#
loop_
_entity_poly.entity_id
_entity_poly.type
_entity_poly.pdbx_seq_one_letter_code
_entity_poly.pdbx_strand_id
1 'polypeptide(L)'
;MKATLYMTGKTDPVAVLDEVQVVEMNDNHREAPFRVNFKSKQLNSGKTMIELHRDTKMRLRLDDGREANVLLQHSSLDSKGNAVGVLRVLGAMSA
;
A
#
# COMPACT_ATOMS: atom_id res chain seq x y z
N MET A 1 -0.54 11.36 -5.66
CA MET A 1 -0.94 10.27 -6.57
C MET A 1 -1.92 9.35 -5.86
N LYS A 2 -2.70 8.59 -6.62
CA LYS A 2 -3.59 7.53 -6.13
C LYS A 2 -2.94 6.16 -6.35
N ALA A 3 -3.46 5.16 -5.65
CA ALA A 3 -3.12 3.79 -5.92
C ALA A 3 -4.28 2.85 -5.63
N THR A 4 -4.18 1.62 -6.13
CA THR A 4 -5.13 0.55 -5.85
C THR A 4 -4.38 -0.67 -5.33
N LEU A 5 -4.88 -1.24 -4.24
CA LEU A 5 -4.37 -2.46 -3.64
C LEU A 5 -5.20 -3.65 -4.10
N TYR A 6 -4.51 -4.75 -4.38
CA TYR A 6 -5.07 -6.04 -4.74
C TYR A 6 -4.47 -7.13 -3.85
N MET A 7 -5.26 -8.14 -3.51
CA MET A 7 -4.70 -9.37 -2.95
C MET A 7 -3.92 -10.12 -4.02
N THR A 8 -2.85 -10.81 -3.62
CA THR A 8 -2.10 -11.67 -4.54
C THR A 8 -3.03 -12.67 -5.24
N GLY A 9 -2.97 -12.74 -6.57
CA GLY A 9 -3.81 -13.62 -7.38
C GLY A 9 -5.25 -13.16 -7.58
N LYS A 10 -5.66 -11.99 -7.06
CA LYS A 10 -7.00 -11.43 -7.28
C LYS A 10 -6.96 -10.23 -8.22
N THR A 11 -8.00 -10.12 -9.04
CA THR A 11 -8.22 -8.98 -9.94
C THR A 11 -9.06 -7.88 -9.29
N ASP A 12 -9.87 -8.23 -8.30
CA ASP A 12 -10.73 -7.26 -7.60
C ASP A 12 -9.91 -6.40 -6.63
N PRO A 13 -10.12 -5.07 -6.64
CA PRO A 13 -9.43 -4.17 -5.74
C PRO A 13 -9.93 -4.34 -4.30
N VAL A 14 -8.99 -4.41 -3.36
CA VAL A 14 -9.28 -4.49 -1.92
C VAL A 14 -9.13 -3.16 -1.19
N ALA A 15 -8.43 -2.18 -1.78
CA ALA A 15 -8.47 -0.79 -1.33
C ALA A 15 -8.20 0.18 -2.47
N VAL A 16 -8.74 1.39 -2.33
CA VAL A 16 -8.31 2.57 -3.10
C VAL A 16 -7.61 3.52 -2.13
N LEU A 17 -6.39 3.91 -2.48
CA LEU A 17 -5.57 4.85 -1.74
C LEU A 17 -5.69 6.22 -2.42
N ASP A 18 -6.26 7.19 -1.70
CA ASP A 18 -6.59 8.52 -2.22
C ASP A 18 -5.36 9.41 -2.34
N GLU A 19 -4.43 9.30 -1.39
CA GLU A 19 -3.17 10.01 -1.41
C GLU A 19 -2.05 9.02 -1.15
N VAL A 20 -1.06 9.01 -2.03
CA VAL A 20 0.09 8.13 -1.96
C VAL A 20 1.36 8.93 -2.17
N GLN A 21 2.36 8.63 -1.35
CA GLN A 21 3.72 9.15 -1.45
C GLN A 21 4.71 8.00 -1.37
N VAL A 22 5.51 7.84 -2.42
CA VAL A 22 6.63 6.90 -2.44
C VAL A 22 7.85 7.60 -1.85
N VAL A 23 8.47 6.98 -0.86
CA VAL A 23 9.66 7.47 -0.16
C VAL A 23 10.79 6.46 -0.33
N GLU A 24 11.95 6.92 -0.77
CA GLU A 24 13.18 6.13 -0.77
C GLU A 24 13.90 6.30 0.57
N MET A 25 14.16 5.18 1.22
CA MET A 25 14.82 5.09 2.52
C MET A 25 16.34 5.08 2.31
N ASN A 26 17.07 5.59 3.31
CA ASN A 26 18.53 5.66 3.29
C ASN A 26 19.24 4.28 3.31
N ASP A 27 20.57 4.32 3.19
CA ASP A 27 21.49 3.17 3.00
C ASP A 27 21.34 1.98 3.97
N ASN A 28 20.64 2.14 5.09
CA ASN A 28 20.35 1.06 6.04
C ASN A 28 19.21 0.13 5.58
N HIS A 29 18.53 0.42 4.47
CA HIS A 29 17.34 -0.30 3.99
C HIS A 29 17.52 -0.96 2.62
N ARG A 30 18.71 -1.52 2.35
CA ARG A 30 19.10 -2.04 1.01
C ARG A 30 18.16 -3.10 0.44
N GLU A 31 17.54 -3.95 1.28
CA GLU A 31 16.64 -5.02 0.81
C GLU A 31 15.23 -4.54 0.47
N ALA A 32 14.82 -3.38 0.97
CA ALA A 32 13.50 -2.81 0.74
C ALA A 32 13.58 -1.28 0.83
N PRO A 33 14.18 -0.62 -0.18
CA PRO A 33 14.50 0.80 -0.13
C PRO A 33 13.24 1.66 -0.18
N PHE A 34 12.12 1.18 -0.72
CA PHE A 34 10.92 2.01 -0.87
C PHE A 34 9.89 1.77 0.24
N ARG A 35 9.27 2.87 0.66
CA ARG A 35 8.05 2.90 1.48
C ARG A 35 6.97 3.68 0.76
N VAL A 36 5.73 3.27 0.95
CA VAL A 36 4.56 3.94 0.39
C VAL A 36 3.71 4.41 1.54
N ASN A 37 3.76 5.70 1.83
CA ASN A 37 2.82 6.33 2.74
C ASN A 37 1.49 6.49 2.00
N PHE A 38 0.41 6.14 2.67
CA PHE A 38 -0.92 6.26 2.09
C PHE A 38 -1.89 6.97 3.02
N LYS A 39 -2.91 7.55 2.40
CA LYS A 39 -4.16 7.95 3.01
C LYS A 39 -5.32 7.42 2.18
N SER A 40 -6.36 6.95 2.84
CA SER A 40 -7.58 6.47 2.23
C SER A 40 -8.77 6.85 3.08
N LYS A 41 -9.86 7.30 2.44
CA LYS A 41 -11.15 7.50 3.13
C LYS A 41 -11.71 6.19 3.68
N GLN A 42 -11.39 5.08 3.02
CA GLN A 42 -11.86 3.75 3.41
C GLN A 42 -10.83 2.70 2.97
N LEU A 43 -10.05 2.21 3.94
CA LEU A 43 -8.98 1.24 3.66
C LEU A 43 -9.51 -0.08 3.10
N ASN A 44 -10.75 -0.45 3.44
CA ASN A 44 -11.35 -1.72 3.03
C ASN A 44 -12.41 -1.48 1.96
N SER A 45 -12.12 -1.87 0.72
CA SER A 45 -13.08 -1.94 -0.38
C SER A 45 -13.76 -3.31 -0.36
N GLY A 46 -15.06 -3.35 -0.05
CA GLY A 46 -15.84 -4.58 0.00
C GLY A 46 -15.72 -5.36 1.31
N LYS A 47 -15.53 -6.68 1.22
CA LYS A 47 -15.56 -7.60 2.39
C LYS A 47 -14.18 -7.94 2.97
N THR A 48 -13.09 -7.50 2.36
CA THR A 48 -11.74 -7.83 2.80
C THR A 48 -11.26 -6.81 3.81
N MET A 49 -10.96 -7.26 5.03
CA MET A 49 -10.28 -6.45 6.05
C MET A 49 -8.76 -6.59 5.87
N ILE A 50 -8.13 -5.59 5.28
CA ILE A 50 -6.70 -5.61 4.96
C ILE A 50 -5.85 -5.74 6.22
N GLU A 51 -6.31 -5.20 7.34
CA GLU A 51 -5.61 -5.31 8.62
C GLU A 51 -5.41 -6.77 9.08
N LEU A 52 -6.33 -7.67 8.72
CA LEU A 52 -6.22 -9.12 9.00
C LEU A 52 -5.21 -9.82 8.09
N HIS A 53 -4.78 -9.16 7.02
CA HIS A 53 -3.86 -9.67 6.00
C HIS A 53 -2.51 -8.94 6.02
N ARG A 54 -2.14 -8.31 7.15
CA ARG A 54 -0.90 -7.52 7.26
C ARG A 54 0.38 -8.27 6.85
N ASP A 55 0.41 -9.57 7.13
CA ASP A 55 1.53 -10.47 6.84
C ASP A 55 1.43 -11.09 5.45
N THR A 56 0.38 -10.77 4.69
CA THR A 56 0.14 -11.28 3.34
C THR A 56 0.63 -10.30 2.30
N LYS A 57 1.39 -10.80 1.31
CA LYS A 57 1.82 -10.00 0.16
C LYS A 57 0.60 -9.50 -0.62
N MET A 58 0.60 -8.21 -0.93
CA MET A 58 -0.39 -7.54 -1.75
C MET A 58 0.29 -6.92 -2.97
N ARG A 59 -0.49 -6.66 -4.02
CA ARG A 59 -0.04 -5.95 -5.21
C ARG A 59 -0.58 -4.53 -5.18
N LEU A 60 0.32 -3.56 -5.27
CA LEU A 60 0.01 -2.14 -5.39
C LEU A 60 0.14 -1.73 -6.86
N ARG A 61 -0.87 -1.05 -7.39
CA ARG A 61 -0.79 -0.37 -8.69
C ARG A 61 -0.95 1.14 -8.46
N LEU A 62 0.06 1.90 -8.83
CA LEU A 62 0.05 3.36 -8.80
C LEU A 62 -0.70 3.91 -10.02
N ASP A 63 -1.24 5.11 -9.91
CA ASP A 63 -1.96 5.79 -11.00
C ASP A 63 -1.07 6.12 -12.22
N ASP A 64 0.24 6.22 -12.02
CA ASP A 64 1.25 6.40 -13.06
C ASP A 64 1.65 5.11 -13.79
N GLY A 65 0.98 3.99 -13.50
CA GLY A 65 1.20 2.69 -14.15
C GLY A 65 2.15 1.77 -13.41
N ARG A 66 2.97 2.29 -12.47
CA ARG A 66 3.93 1.47 -11.74
C ARG A 66 3.23 0.44 -10.84
N GLU A 67 3.84 -0.73 -10.70
CA GLU A 67 3.38 -1.79 -9.83
C GLU A 67 4.46 -2.25 -8.83
N ALA A 68 4.02 -2.71 -7.67
CA ALA A 68 4.91 -3.26 -6.66
C ALA A 68 4.21 -4.32 -5.81
N ASN A 69 4.99 -5.29 -5.33
CA ASN A 69 4.54 -6.15 -4.23
C ASN A 69 4.78 -5.42 -2.91
N VAL A 70 3.81 -5.46 -2.00
CA VAL A 70 3.86 -4.72 -0.75
C VAL A 70 3.36 -5.53 0.45
N LEU A 71 3.77 -5.12 1.64
CA LEU A 71 3.19 -5.55 2.93
C LEU A 71 2.67 -4.34 3.69
N LEU A 72 1.56 -4.52 4.41
CA LEU A 72 1.09 -3.50 5.33
C LEU A 72 1.99 -3.48 6.57
N GLN A 73 2.78 -2.42 6.72
CA GLN A 73 3.67 -2.27 7.87
C GLN A 73 2.96 -1.56 9.03
N HIS A 74 2.15 -0.55 8.72
CA HIS A 74 1.40 0.21 9.71
C HIS A 74 0.10 0.74 9.12
N SER A 75 -0.95 0.81 9.95
CA SER A 75 -2.22 1.46 9.65
C SER A 75 -2.78 2.08 10.93
N SER A 76 -3.38 3.26 10.80
CA SER A 76 -4.06 4.00 11.85
C SER A 76 -5.15 4.89 11.25
N LEU A 77 -5.92 5.58 12.11
CA LEU A 77 -6.87 6.60 11.70
C LEU A 77 -6.34 8.00 12.03
N ASP A 78 -6.50 8.95 11.10
CA ASP A 78 -6.27 10.36 11.38
C ASP A 78 -7.43 10.98 12.18
N SER A 79 -7.29 12.25 12.60
CA SER A 79 -8.32 12.96 13.38
C SER A 79 -9.64 13.18 12.64
N LYS A 80 -9.68 12.93 11.32
CA LYS A 80 -10.87 13.01 10.47
C LYS A 80 -11.44 11.62 10.16
N GLY A 81 -10.88 10.55 10.73
CA GLY A 81 -11.30 9.17 10.52
C GLY A 81 -10.80 8.57 9.20
N ASN A 82 -9.86 9.20 8.50
CA ASN A 82 -9.25 8.58 7.31
C ASN A 82 -8.21 7.56 7.74
N ALA A 83 -8.14 6.45 7.02
CA ALA A 83 -7.05 5.49 7.18
C ALA A 83 -5.75 6.10 6.66
N VAL A 84 -4.71 6.07 7.48
CA VAL A 84 -3.36 6.48 7.14
C VAL A 84 -2.39 5.38 7.51
N GLY A 85 -1.38 5.15 6.70
CA GLY A 85 -0.48 4.04 6.97
C GLY A 85 0.72 3.99 6.05
N VAL A 86 1.48 2.91 6.21
CA VAL A 86 2.73 2.67 5.50
C VAL A 86 2.72 1.27 4.93
N LEU A 87 2.99 1.17 3.63
CA LEU A 87 3.26 -0.08 2.95
C LEU A 87 4.78 -0.21 2.74
N ARG A 88 5.32 -1.38 3.07
CA ARG A 88 6.69 -1.77 2.71
C ARG A 88 6.69 -2.34 1.31
N VAL A 89 7.48 -1.78 0.41
CA VAL A 89 7.71 -2.37 -0.91
C VAL A 89 8.65 -3.55 -0.80
N LEU A 90 8.30 -4.66 -1.45
CA LEU A 90 9.08 -5.88 -1.55
C LEU A 90 9.78 -5.92 -2.91
N GLY A 91 11.08 -5.63 -2.91
CA GLY A 91 11.89 -5.56 -4.13
C GLY A 91 11.75 -4.22 -4.87
N ALA A 92 11.86 -4.25 -6.20
CA ALA A 92 11.76 -3.07 -7.05
C ALA A 92 10.30 -2.78 -7.46
N MET A 93 10.02 -1.52 -7.78
CA MET A 93 8.82 -1.13 -8.52
C MET A 93 9.03 -1.36 -10.01
N SER A 94 8.12 -2.07 -10.65
CA SER A 94 8.09 -2.22 -12.11
C SER A 94 7.24 -1.13 -12.75
N ALA A 95 7.55 -0.76 -13.99
CA ALA A 95 6.73 0.11 -14.83
C ALA A 95 5.80 -0.70 -15.73
#